data_AF-A0A3R6ZTR1-F1
#
_entry.id   AF-A0A3R6ZTR1-F1
#
_cell.length_a   1.000
_cell.length_b   1.000
_cell.length_c   1.000
_cell.angle_alpha   90.00
_cell.angle_beta   90.00
_cell.angle_gamma   90.00
#
_symmetry.space_group_name_H-M   'P 1'
#
loop_
_entity.id
_entity.type
_entity.pdbx_description
1 polymer ?
#
loop_
_entity_poly.entity_id
_entity_poly.type
_entity_poly.pdbx_seq_one_letter_code
_entity_poly.pdbx_strand_id
1 'polypeptide(L)'
;MWGFGEEGQIGAGDERNHDSPQMVWTVPVKSKPVDPPNVLHISLGKAHSMAVALLSMHQDRRRRLNPDTVRHAAISLQCFVRATVARIKLKKLLRARDKQAQDDIAAALALRREVDQLQDAAKNREEDATAREAQAQEFADMQKRQVEITAATCLQRMLRGWLARLNFKVRWKQYQDERAEAETAARERAAFLALEEREAFRMATDEVATSFVRDILIEVHANEERQVEIRWRAEDSIAQANLHRETQLKLEQEALERRNAVQELARHQRELRRQEGIEAAEAEHRARRDREIADTKAKLQARKLQAAAAAVGQPTTKSSKQSSERRRRLRDKLRQKAADEINISREKRDKLRAELADQRKVDEKLQEQQQLAAKLDLARHHRIFRNSLKETPDCWVVVFSRVLDLTELVAKNRGALTQPIVNHAGEDISHWFDSDSRDDDQYFIGFITQRVRAIQVVNTLTHQMHSLQVCSEETIEEIQYRYIDLQFNAHAGSYTWKYLDGDEFVPLDMAKTLAENGLPDESLEFEKLGMDANEFKPILHIYFNDDLTIM
;
A
#
# COMPACT_ATOMS: atom_id res chain seq x y z
N MET A 1 102.17 -39.59 -70.80
CA MET A 1 102.22 -41.03 -70.49
C MET A 1 103.53 -41.56 -71.01
N TRP A 2 104.34 -42.16 -70.14
CA TRP A 2 105.54 -42.92 -70.46
C TRP A 2 105.55 -44.11 -69.48
N GLY A 3 105.89 -45.31 -69.97
CA GLY A 3 105.86 -46.54 -69.18
C GLY A 3 104.50 -47.26 -69.17
N PHE A 4 104.59 -48.59 -69.22
CA PHE A 4 103.54 -49.56 -68.86
C PHE A 4 104.21 -50.52 -67.86
N GLY A 5 103.64 -50.68 -66.66
CA GLY A 5 104.02 -51.75 -65.75
C GLY A 5 103.18 -53.00 -65.99
N GLU A 6 103.68 -54.18 -65.61
CA GLU A 6 103.03 -55.47 -65.89
C GLU A 6 101.64 -55.63 -65.21
N GLU A 7 101.35 -54.83 -64.18
CA GLU A 7 100.05 -54.76 -63.50
C GLU A 7 99.12 -53.63 -63.99
N GLY A 8 99.39 -53.01 -65.15
CA GLY A 8 98.48 -52.05 -65.78
C GLY A 8 98.39 -50.67 -65.12
N GLN A 9 99.37 -50.31 -64.29
CA GLN A 9 99.42 -49.04 -63.56
C GLN A 9 99.78 -47.86 -64.49
N ILE A 10 99.07 -46.72 -64.37
CA ILE A 10 99.29 -45.51 -65.18
C ILE A 10 99.71 -44.34 -64.29
N GLY A 11 100.95 -43.88 -64.45
CA GLY A 11 101.46 -42.67 -63.78
C GLY A 11 101.26 -41.39 -64.60
N ALA A 12 101.00 -40.28 -63.91
CA ALA A 12 101.04 -38.93 -64.46
C ALA A 12 101.92 -38.04 -63.56
N GLY A 13 102.91 -37.37 -64.16
CA GLY A 13 103.88 -36.53 -63.46
C GLY A 13 104.42 -35.42 -64.35
N ASP A 14 104.92 -34.36 -63.72
CA ASP A 14 105.57 -33.21 -64.36
C ASP A 14 107.09 -33.46 -64.54
N GLU A 15 107.75 -32.69 -65.40
CA GLU A 15 109.14 -32.89 -65.89
C GLU A 15 110.26 -32.69 -64.84
N ARG A 16 109.96 -32.89 -63.55
CA ARG A 16 110.89 -32.68 -62.42
C ARG A 16 110.86 -33.77 -61.36
N ASN A 17 110.00 -34.78 -61.47
CA ASN A 17 109.81 -35.79 -60.43
C ASN A 17 109.70 -37.21 -61.03
N HIS A 18 110.81 -37.68 -61.61
CA HIS A 18 110.85 -38.92 -62.41
C HIS A 18 110.90 -40.21 -61.59
N ASP A 19 111.44 -40.17 -60.37
CA ASP A 19 111.85 -41.38 -59.65
C ASP A 19 110.80 -41.93 -58.67
N SER A 20 109.62 -41.30 -58.59
CA SER A 20 108.52 -41.73 -57.71
C SER A 20 107.21 -41.93 -58.48
N PRO A 21 106.73 -43.17 -58.73
CA PRO A 21 105.42 -43.40 -59.32
C PRO A 21 104.31 -42.99 -58.34
N GLN A 22 103.50 -42.01 -58.71
CA GLN A 22 102.36 -41.58 -57.88
C GLN A 22 101.09 -42.38 -58.20
N MET A 23 100.45 -42.94 -57.17
CA MET A 23 99.15 -43.59 -57.29
C MET A 23 98.06 -42.55 -57.60
N VAL A 24 97.47 -42.64 -58.79
CA VAL A 24 96.34 -41.79 -59.21
C VAL A 24 94.99 -42.41 -58.81
N TRP A 25 94.91 -43.73 -58.62
CA TRP A 25 93.71 -44.45 -58.19
C TRP A 25 94.04 -45.80 -57.54
N THR A 26 93.23 -46.22 -56.56
CA THR A 26 93.29 -47.54 -55.90
C THR A 26 91.89 -47.96 -55.43
N VAL A 27 91.57 -49.26 -55.50
CA VAL A 27 90.30 -49.80 -54.98
C VAL A 27 90.46 -50.19 -53.50
N PRO A 28 89.63 -49.68 -52.57
CA PRO A 28 89.68 -50.10 -51.16
C PRO A 28 89.25 -51.56 -50.98
N VAL A 29 90.04 -52.34 -50.24
CA VAL A 29 89.91 -53.81 -50.05
C VAL A 29 88.58 -54.25 -49.38
N LYS A 30 87.73 -53.32 -48.93
CA LYS A 30 86.44 -53.60 -48.27
C LYS A 30 85.24 -52.81 -48.81
N SER A 31 85.30 -52.34 -50.06
CA SER A 31 84.14 -51.76 -50.77
C SER A 31 83.80 -52.54 -52.04
N LYS A 32 82.52 -52.57 -52.42
CA LYS A 32 82.05 -53.13 -53.70
C LYS A 32 82.76 -52.42 -54.88
N PRO A 33 82.95 -53.09 -56.04
CA PRO A 33 83.58 -52.47 -57.20
C PRO A 33 82.80 -51.23 -57.64
N VAL A 34 83.54 -50.16 -57.93
CA VAL A 34 83.07 -48.90 -58.50
C VAL A 34 83.89 -48.65 -59.76
N ASP A 35 83.23 -48.40 -60.88
CA ASP A 35 83.91 -48.19 -62.16
C ASP A 35 84.80 -46.93 -62.14
N PRO A 36 85.97 -46.95 -62.82
CA PRO A 36 86.83 -45.79 -62.92
C PRO A 36 86.16 -44.63 -63.68
N PRO A 37 86.51 -43.36 -63.39
CA PRO A 37 85.85 -42.21 -63.99
C PRO A 37 86.08 -42.14 -65.51
N ASN A 38 84.98 -42.19 -66.26
CA ASN A 38 84.92 -42.32 -67.74
C ASN A 38 85.58 -41.19 -68.58
N VAL A 39 86.27 -40.20 -67.98
CA VAL A 39 86.90 -39.08 -68.71
C VAL A 39 88.30 -38.78 -68.16
N LEU A 40 89.28 -39.61 -68.52
CA LEU A 40 90.70 -39.27 -68.42
C LEU A 40 91.04 -38.21 -69.47
N HIS A 41 91.05 -36.94 -69.05
CA HIS A 41 91.18 -35.78 -69.93
C HIS A 41 92.64 -35.52 -70.36
N ILE A 42 93.26 -36.50 -71.03
CA ILE A 42 94.67 -36.49 -71.46
C ILE A 42 94.95 -35.28 -72.36
N SER A 43 95.95 -34.48 -72.00
CA SER A 43 96.44 -33.35 -72.78
C SER A 43 97.15 -33.83 -74.06
N LEU A 44 96.39 -33.98 -75.14
CA LEU A 44 96.87 -34.44 -76.45
C LEU A 44 97.91 -33.49 -77.05
N GLY A 45 99.20 -33.85 -76.91
CA GLY A 45 100.31 -33.17 -77.58
C GLY A 45 100.25 -33.33 -79.10
N LYS A 46 100.92 -32.42 -79.83
CA LYS A 46 100.83 -32.29 -81.30
C LYS A 46 100.95 -33.62 -82.06
N ALA A 47 101.87 -34.49 -81.65
CA ALA A 47 102.10 -35.79 -82.27
C ALA A 47 100.86 -36.72 -82.18
N HIS A 48 100.13 -36.72 -81.07
CA HIS A 48 98.98 -37.62 -80.88
C HIS A 48 97.75 -37.14 -81.65
N SER A 49 97.49 -35.83 -81.70
CA SER A 49 96.44 -35.27 -82.56
C SER A 49 96.73 -35.51 -84.04
N MET A 50 98.00 -35.39 -84.47
CA MET A 50 98.42 -35.77 -85.81
C MET A 50 98.26 -37.28 -86.08
N ALA A 51 98.61 -38.14 -85.12
CA ALA A 51 98.43 -39.58 -85.25
C ALA A 51 96.96 -39.96 -85.44
N VAL A 52 96.05 -39.46 -84.60
CA VAL A 52 94.60 -39.74 -84.71
C VAL A 52 94.02 -39.19 -86.02
N ALA A 53 94.44 -38.00 -86.46
CA ALA A 53 94.02 -37.44 -87.75
C ALA A 53 94.54 -38.24 -88.95
N LEU A 54 95.78 -38.75 -88.90
CA LEU A 54 96.34 -39.61 -89.95
C LEU A 54 95.71 -41.01 -89.95
N LEU A 55 95.45 -41.58 -88.77
CA LEU A 55 94.85 -42.91 -88.60
C LEU A 55 93.37 -42.97 -89.03
N SER A 56 92.65 -41.85 -88.98
CA SER A 56 91.25 -41.75 -89.42
C SER A 56 91.05 -41.40 -90.91
N MET A 57 92.11 -41.02 -91.65
CA MET A 57 92.01 -40.73 -93.08
C MET A 57 92.11 -41.98 -93.97
N HIS A 58 91.40 -41.99 -95.11
CA HIS A 58 91.54 -43.04 -96.12
C HIS A 58 92.97 -43.13 -96.69
N GLN A 59 93.41 -44.34 -97.06
CA GLN A 59 94.80 -44.64 -97.39
C GLN A 59 95.35 -43.77 -98.54
N ASP A 60 94.51 -43.50 -99.55
CA ASP A 60 94.83 -42.69 -100.75
C ASP A 60 94.92 -41.19 -100.47
N ARG A 61 94.40 -40.74 -99.32
CA ARG A 61 94.59 -39.37 -98.83
C ARG A 61 95.92 -39.27 -98.06
N ARG A 62 96.26 -40.28 -97.24
CA ARG A 62 97.57 -40.35 -96.55
C ARG A 62 98.74 -40.27 -97.54
N ARG A 63 98.65 -41.00 -98.67
CA ARG A 63 99.65 -40.98 -99.76
C ARG A 63 99.81 -39.63 -100.48
N ARG A 64 98.92 -38.65 -100.27
CA ARG A 64 98.97 -37.32 -100.90
C ARG A 64 99.32 -36.18 -99.92
N LEU A 65 99.59 -36.50 -98.65
CA LEU A 65 99.97 -35.51 -97.64
C LEU A 65 101.50 -35.27 -97.68
N ASN A 66 101.90 -34.17 -98.30
CA ASN A 66 103.23 -33.60 -98.14
C ASN A 66 103.38 -33.08 -96.67
N PRO A 67 104.50 -33.37 -95.96
CA PRO A 67 104.76 -32.85 -94.62
C PRO A 67 104.47 -31.36 -94.41
N ASP A 68 104.69 -30.51 -95.42
CA ASP A 68 104.45 -29.07 -95.31
C ASP A 68 102.97 -28.69 -95.31
N THR A 69 102.08 -29.43 -95.98
CA THR A 69 100.63 -29.14 -95.92
C THR A 69 100.05 -29.55 -94.57
N VAL A 70 100.56 -30.63 -93.96
CA VAL A 70 100.24 -31.03 -92.57
C VAL A 70 100.73 -29.95 -91.59
N ARG A 71 101.95 -29.41 -91.79
CA ARG A 71 102.51 -28.32 -90.98
C ARG A 71 101.64 -27.06 -91.04
N HIS A 72 101.21 -26.65 -92.23
CA HIS A 72 100.30 -25.50 -92.41
C HIS A 72 98.93 -25.73 -91.76
N ALA A 73 98.33 -26.92 -91.94
CA ALA A 73 97.05 -27.25 -91.30
C ALA A 73 97.13 -27.20 -89.76
N ALA A 74 98.23 -27.71 -89.19
CA ALA A 74 98.47 -27.66 -87.74
C ALA A 74 98.66 -26.23 -87.21
N ILE A 75 99.32 -25.34 -87.98
CA ILE A 75 99.45 -23.91 -87.65
C ILE A 75 98.09 -23.22 -87.69
N SER A 76 97.29 -23.43 -88.75
CA SER A 76 95.94 -22.85 -88.87
C SER A 76 95.02 -23.29 -87.74
N LEU A 77 95.03 -24.58 -87.35
CA LEU A 77 94.30 -25.08 -86.19
C LEU A 77 94.80 -24.47 -84.88
N GLN A 78 96.12 -24.32 -84.68
CA GLN A 78 96.68 -23.70 -83.48
C GLN A 78 96.28 -22.21 -83.38
N CYS A 79 96.20 -21.49 -84.50
CA CYS A 79 95.68 -20.11 -84.55
C CYS A 79 94.17 -20.05 -84.26
N PHE A 80 93.36 -20.95 -84.84
CA PHE A 80 91.92 -21.03 -84.60
C PHE A 80 91.59 -21.31 -83.12
N VAL A 81 92.29 -22.27 -82.49
CA VAL A 81 92.12 -22.57 -81.06
C VAL A 81 92.53 -21.38 -80.20
N ARG A 82 93.65 -20.72 -80.48
CA ARG A 82 94.08 -19.50 -79.76
C ARG A 82 93.04 -18.39 -79.86
N ALA A 83 92.51 -18.11 -81.05
CA ALA A 83 91.46 -17.11 -81.27
C ALA A 83 90.16 -17.46 -80.53
N THR A 84 89.80 -18.75 -80.51
CA THR A 84 88.60 -19.24 -79.80
C THR A 84 88.74 -19.12 -78.28
N VAL A 85 89.88 -19.50 -77.71
CA VAL A 85 90.18 -19.32 -76.28
C VAL A 85 90.22 -17.84 -75.91
N ALA A 86 90.77 -16.96 -76.75
CA ALA A 86 90.76 -15.52 -76.53
C ALA A 86 89.32 -14.95 -76.48
N ARG A 87 88.44 -15.36 -77.42
CA ARG A 87 87.01 -15.00 -77.40
C ARG A 87 86.29 -15.49 -76.14
N ILE A 88 86.62 -16.70 -75.66
CA ILE A 88 86.05 -17.26 -74.41
C ILE A 88 86.53 -16.46 -73.19
N LYS A 89 87.82 -16.10 -73.11
CA LYS A 89 88.35 -15.23 -72.05
C LYS A 89 87.67 -13.85 -72.06
N LEU A 90 87.53 -13.23 -73.23
CA LEU A 90 86.83 -11.93 -73.38
C LEU A 90 85.37 -12.01 -72.91
N LYS A 91 84.62 -13.06 -73.31
CA LYS A 91 83.25 -13.28 -72.82
C LYS A 91 83.16 -13.52 -71.31
N LYS A 92 84.17 -14.12 -70.66
CA LYS A 92 84.23 -14.23 -69.20
C LYS A 92 84.49 -12.88 -68.53
N LEU A 93 85.40 -12.07 -69.08
CA LEU A 93 85.71 -10.73 -68.55
C LEU A 93 84.52 -9.76 -68.67
N LEU A 94 83.81 -9.78 -69.80
CA LEU A 94 82.59 -8.98 -69.97
C LEU A 94 81.54 -9.39 -68.92
N ARG A 95 81.20 -10.67 -68.81
CA ARG A 95 80.25 -11.15 -67.79
C ARG A 95 80.63 -10.81 -66.35
N ALA A 96 81.92 -10.77 -66.02
CA ALA A 96 82.38 -10.36 -64.70
C ALA A 96 82.13 -8.86 -64.45
N ARG A 97 82.40 -8.01 -65.45
CA ARG A 97 82.09 -6.57 -65.41
C ARG A 97 80.59 -6.30 -65.38
N ASP A 98 79.81 -7.02 -66.20
CA ASP A 98 78.36 -6.90 -66.27
C ASP A 98 77.73 -7.27 -64.91
N LYS A 99 78.21 -8.34 -64.25
CA LYS A 99 77.78 -8.70 -62.90
C LYS A 99 78.17 -7.63 -61.89
N GLN A 100 79.42 -7.15 -61.91
CA GLN A 100 79.87 -6.12 -60.96
C GLN A 100 79.00 -4.85 -61.07
N ALA A 101 78.67 -4.40 -62.28
CA ALA A 101 77.75 -3.28 -62.48
C ALA A 101 76.33 -3.54 -61.95
N GLN A 102 75.84 -4.80 -61.98
CA GLN A 102 74.57 -5.18 -61.37
C GLN A 102 74.65 -5.19 -59.83
N ASP A 103 75.74 -5.71 -59.27
CA ASP A 103 76.00 -5.71 -57.83
C ASP A 103 76.12 -4.25 -57.30
N ASP A 104 76.81 -3.36 -58.03
CA ASP A 104 76.96 -1.93 -57.72
C ASP A 104 75.59 -1.19 -57.74
N ILE A 105 74.75 -1.45 -58.73
CA ILE A 105 73.38 -0.88 -58.83
C ILE A 105 72.50 -1.38 -57.68
N ALA A 106 72.61 -2.66 -57.30
CA ALA A 106 71.87 -3.21 -56.17
C ALA A 106 72.27 -2.55 -54.85
N ALA A 107 73.57 -2.30 -54.63
CA ALA A 107 74.07 -1.58 -53.46
C ALA A 107 73.57 -0.13 -53.41
N ALA A 108 73.57 0.59 -54.53
CA ALA A 108 73.04 1.96 -54.61
C ALA A 108 71.53 2.03 -54.29
N LEU A 109 70.74 1.03 -54.74
CA LEU A 109 69.32 0.93 -54.42
C LEU A 109 69.05 0.53 -52.96
N ALA A 110 69.95 -0.22 -52.32
CA ALA A 110 69.86 -0.52 -50.89
C ALA A 110 70.08 0.74 -50.04
N LEU A 111 71.18 1.46 -50.28
CA LEU A 111 71.47 2.74 -49.61
C LEU A 111 70.35 3.77 -49.79
N ARG A 112 69.72 3.82 -50.96
CA ARG A 112 68.57 4.72 -51.18
C ARG A 112 67.40 4.41 -50.25
N ARG A 113 67.06 3.12 -50.07
CA ARG A 113 65.98 2.69 -49.16
C ARG A 113 66.27 3.01 -47.70
N GLU A 114 67.52 2.89 -47.26
CA GLU A 114 67.93 3.27 -45.90
C GLU A 114 67.75 4.79 -45.67
N VAL A 115 68.11 5.62 -46.66
CA VAL A 115 67.87 7.07 -46.60
C VAL A 115 66.38 7.40 -46.57
N ASP A 116 65.57 6.77 -47.43
CA ASP A 116 64.12 6.99 -47.47
C ASP A 116 63.47 6.56 -46.12
N GLN A 117 63.84 5.41 -45.57
CA GLN A 117 63.38 4.95 -44.25
C GLN A 117 63.76 5.90 -43.10
N LEU A 118 64.96 6.51 -43.14
CA LEU A 118 65.38 7.49 -42.15
C LEU A 118 64.61 8.83 -42.28
N GLN A 119 64.16 9.18 -43.48
CA GLN A 119 63.30 10.35 -43.72
C GLN A 119 61.88 10.12 -43.20
N ASP A 120 61.27 8.97 -43.50
CA ASP A 120 59.96 8.58 -42.95
C ASP A 120 60.00 8.51 -41.42
N ALA A 121 61.04 7.89 -40.85
CA ALA A 121 61.22 7.80 -39.40
C ALA A 121 61.51 9.15 -38.72
N ALA A 122 62.00 10.16 -39.45
CA ALA A 122 62.10 11.53 -38.93
C ALA A 122 60.74 12.23 -38.96
N LYS A 123 60.03 12.18 -40.09
CA LYS A 123 58.70 12.80 -40.26
C LYS A 123 57.69 12.28 -39.24
N ASN A 124 57.66 10.97 -39.00
CA ASN A 124 56.76 10.37 -38.00
C ASN A 124 57.04 10.88 -36.57
N ARG A 125 58.29 11.26 -36.25
CA ARG A 125 58.64 11.84 -34.93
C ARG A 125 58.19 13.29 -34.77
N GLU A 126 58.15 14.05 -35.87
CA GLU A 126 57.61 15.42 -35.88
C GLU A 126 56.07 15.40 -35.75
N GLU A 127 55.42 14.43 -36.40
CA GLU A 127 53.97 14.18 -36.25
C GLU A 127 53.63 13.69 -34.83
N ASP A 128 54.39 12.75 -34.27
CA ASP A 128 54.27 12.32 -32.86
C ASP A 128 54.47 13.48 -31.86
N ALA A 129 55.42 14.39 -32.13
CA ALA A 129 55.70 15.52 -31.25
C ALA A 129 54.56 16.54 -31.25
N THR A 130 54.09 16.94 -32.43
CA THR A 130 52.96 17.89 -32.56
C THR A 130 51.66 17.31 -32.01
N ALA A 131 51.42 16.00 -32.14
CA ALA A 131 50.28 15.32 -31.52
C ALA A 131 50.32 15.38 -29.97
N ARG A 132 51.51 15.22 -29.36
CA ARG A 132 51.69 15.33 -27.90
C ARG A 132 51.52 16.77 -27.40
N GLU A 133 51.99 17.75 -28.16
CA GLU A 133 51.79 19.17 -27.84
C GLU A 133 50.31 19.55 -27.90
N ALA A 134 49.56 19.06 -28.88
CA ALA A 134 48.11 19.25 -28.95
C ALA A 134 47.38 18.61 -27.75
N GLN A 135 47.68 17.35 -27.42
CA GLN A 135 47.11 16.66 -26.25
C GLN A 135 47.41 17.39 -24.93
N ALA A 136 48.62 17.94 -24.77
CA ALA A 136 48.98 18.73 -23.60
C ALA A 136 48.19 20.05 -23.51
N GLN A 137 47.90 20.69 -24.65
CA GLN A 137 47.06 21.89 -24.70
C GLN A 137 45.59 21.57 -24.36
N GLU A 138 45.00 20.52 -24.94
CA GLU A 138 43.63 20.09 -24.63
C GLU A 138 43.46 19.74 -23.14
N PHE A 139 44.44 19.09 -22.53
CA PHE A 139 44.44 18.77 -21.10
C PHE A 139 44.53 20.03 -20.22
N ALA A 140 45.37 21.01 -20.57
CA ALA A 140 45.46 22.28 -19.85
C ALA A 140 44.15 23.09 -19.94
N ASP A 141 43.52 23.10 -21.12
CA ASP A 141 42.23 23.77 -21.35
C ASP A 141 41.08 23.08 -20.58
N MET A 142 41.12 21.75 -20.47
CA MET A 142 40.20 20.96 -19.64
C MET A 142 40.36 21.30 -18.15
N GLN A 143 41.59 21.34 -17.63
CA GLN A 143 41.86 21.73 -16.24
C GLN A 143 41.36 23.14 -15.93
N LYS A 144 41.59 24.10 -16.85
CA LYS A 144 41.10 25.46 -16.70
C LYS A 144 39.56 25.54 -16.61
N ARG A 145 38.84 24.83 -17.50
CA ARG A 145 37.37 24.75 -17.46
C ARG A 145 36.87 24.14 -16.16
N GLN A 146 37.55 23.11 -15.63
CA GLN A 146 37.19 22.50 -14.36
C GLN A 146 37.31 23.50 -13.20
N VAL A 147 38.39 24.29 -13.15
CA VAL A 147 38.57 25.34 -12.12
C VAL A 147 37.49 26.42 -12.22
N GLU A 148 37.12 26.84 -13.44
CA GLU A 148 36.02 27.80 -13.66
C GLU A 148 34.66 27.25 -13.19
N ILE A 149 34.38 25.96 -13.43
CA ILE A 149 33.17 25.27 -12.95
C ILE A 149 33.15 25.18 -11.42
N THR A 150 34.24 24.76 -10.78
CA THR A 150 34.35 24.66 -9.32
C THR A 150 34.20 26.04 -8.65
N ALA A 151 34.77 27.10 -9.23
CA ALA A 151 34.57 28.47 -8.74
C ALA A 151 33.09 28.90 -8.84
N ALA A 152 32.42 28.59 -9.95
CA ALA A 152 31.00 28.92 -10.16
C ALA A 152 30.08 28.16 -9.19
N THR A 153 30.30 26.88 -8.94
CA THR A 153 29.48 26.09 -8.00
C THR A 153 29.69 26.53 -6.55
N CYS A 154 30.92 26.89 -6.15
CA CYS A 154 31.18 27.51 -4.85
C CYS A 154 30.39 28.82 -4.67
N LEU A 155 30.41 29.72 -5.65
CA LEU A 155 29.65 30.98 -5.61
C LEU A 155 28.13 30.74 -5.54
N GLN A 156 27.60 29.79 -6.32
CA GLN A 156 26.19 29.40 -6.23
C GLN A 156 25.82 28.85 -4.84
N ARG A 157 26.67 28.03 -4.23
CA ARG A 157 26.47 27.50 -2.85
C ARG A 157 26.41 28.63 -1.82
N MET A 158 27.30 29.62 -1.93
CA MET A 158 27.29 30.79 -1.04
C MET A 158 26.03 31.65 -1.22
N LEU A 159 25.60 31.90 -2.47
CA LEU A 159 24.39 32.66 -2.77
C LEU A 159 23.11 31.96 -2.28
N ARG A 160 22.99 30.64 -2.50
CA ARG A 160 21.88 29.83 -1.96
C ARG A 160 21.84 29.89 -0.43
N GLY A 161 22.99 29.75 0.24
CA GLY A 161 23.09 29.85 1.70
C GLY A 161 22.74 31.25 2.25
N TRP A 162 23.05 32.31 1.51
CA TRP A 162 22.68 33.68 1.87
C TRP A 162 21.16 33.93 1.72
N LEU A 163 20.57 33.51 0.60
CA LEU A 163 19.12 33.58 0.37
C LEU A 163 18.33 32.76 1.41
N ALA A 164 18.80 31.56 1.76
CA ALA A 164 18.19 30.74 2.81
C ALA A 164 18.17 31.46 4.17
N ARG A 165 19.25 32.17 4.54
CA ARG A 165 19.33 32.97 5.76
C ARG A 165 18.40 34.19 5.76
N LEU A 166 18.14 34.79 4.60
CA LEU A 166 17.15 35.87 4.46
C LEU A 166 15.72 35.34 4.58
N ASN A 167 15.39 34.28 3.85
CA ASN A 167 14.07 33.64 3.89
C ASN A 167 13.74 33.12 5.30
N PHE A 168 14.73 32.54 6.00
CA PHE A 168 14.58 32.16 7.41
C PHE A 168 14.23 33.35 8.30
N LYS A 169 14.90 34.51 8.16
CA LYS A 169 14.59 35.72 8.94
C LYS A 169 13.18 36.25 8.68
N VAL A 170 12.72 36.22 7.42
CA VAL A 170 11.35 36.65 7.06
C VAL A 170 10.32 35.70 7.69
N ARG A 171 10.48 34.38 7.47
CA ARG A 171 9.56 33.35 7.99
C ARG A 171 9.56 33.28 9.52
N TRP A 172 10.72 33.49 10.16
CA TRP A 172 10.82 33.58 11.61
C TRP A 172 10.03 34.78 12.16
N LYS A 173 10.04 35.92 11.46
CA LYS A 173 9.23 37.07 11.87
C LYS A 173 7.73 36.77 11.72
N GLN A 174 7.31 36.22 10.58
CA GLN A 174 5.91 35.83 10.34
C GLN A 174 5.40 34.90 11.44
N TYR A 175 6.19 33.89 11.84
CA TYR A 175 5.85 32.98 12.94
C TYR A 175 5.68 33.68 14.30
N GLN A 176 6.45 34.74 14.59
CA GLN A 176 6.28 35.53 15.82
C GLN A 176 5.01 36.40 15.75
N ASP A 177 4.74 37.00 14.59
CA ASP A 177 3.55 37.82 14.35
C ASP A 177 2.27 36.95 14.44
N GLU A 178 2.22 35.80 13.75
CA GLU A 178 1.15 34.77 13.82
C GLU A 178 0.92 34.26 15.26
N ARG A 179 2.01 34.01 16.00
CA ARG A 179 1.92 33.57 17.40
C ARG A 179 1.32 34.65 18.30
N ALA A 180 1.66 35.92 18.09
CA ALA A 180 1.10 37.02 18.87
C ALA A 180 -0.41 37.14 18.65
N GLU A 181 -0.89 37.01 17.40
CA GLU A 181 -2.32 36.99 17.06
C GLU A 181 -3.05 35.78 17.66
N ALA A 182 -2.40 34.60 17.68
CA ALA A 182 -2.95 33.43 18.37
C ALA A 182 -3.07 33.63 19.89
N GLU A 183 -2.07 34.26 20.51
CA GLU A 183 -2.09 34.57 21.95
C GLU A 183 -3.11 35.66 22.32
N THR A 184 -3.43 36.62 21.45
CA THR A 184 -4.53 37.58 21.68
C THR A 184 -5.89 36.93 21.48
N ALA A 185 -6.10 36.20 20.38
CA ALA A 185 -7.37 35.50 20.10
C ALA A 185 -7.71 34.47 21.20
N ALA A 186 -6.71 33.81 21.80
CA ALA A 186 -6.91 32.92 22.95
C ALA A 186 -7.40 33.67 24.20
N ARG A 187 -6.87 34.88 24.47
CA ARG A 187 -7.31 35.72 25.61
C ARG A 187 -8.72 36.24 25.41
N GLU A 188 -9.08 36.64 24.20
CA GLU A 188 -10.43 37.09 23.85
C GLU A 188 -11.47 35.97 24.03
N ARG A 189 -11.17 34.75 23.56
CA ARG A 189 -12.01 33.57 23.78
C ARG A 189 -12.16 33.22 25.26
N ALA A 190 -11.08 33.27 26.03
CA ALA A 190 -11.13 33.03 27.48
C ALA A 190 -11.97 34.10 28.21
N ALA A 191 -11.87 35.37 27.81
CA ALA A 191 -12.68 36.45 28.36
C ALA A 191 -14.18 36.31 28.01
N PHE A 192 -14.49 35.83 26.80
CA PHE A 192 -15.87 35.56 26.37
C PHE A 192 -16.50 34.41 27.18
N LEU A 193 -15.81 33.27 27.30
CA LEU A 193 -16.29 32.13 28.10
C LEU A 193 -16.50 32.52 29.58
N ALA A 194 -15.60 33.31 30.15
CA ALA A 194 -15.73 33.83 31.52
C ALA A 194 -16.88 34.85 31.71
N LEU A 195 -17.47 35.37 30.62
CA LEU A 195 -18.72 36.14 30.66
C LEU A 195 -19.94 35.22 30.57
N GLU A 196 -19.93 34.23 29.68
CA GLU A 196 -21.00 33.22 29.58
C GLU A 196 -21.18 32.45 30.90
N GLU A 197 -20.09 32.02 31.54
CA GLU A 197 -20.13 31.37 32.87
C GLU A 197 -20.79 32.27 33.93
N ARG A 198 -20.53 33.58 33.88
CA ARG A 198 -21.13 34.58 34.80
C ARG A 198 -22.60 34.86 34.48
N GLU A 199 -23.06 34.61 33.26
CA GLU A 199 -24.47 34.76 32.88
C GLU A 199 -25.26 33.51 33.20
N ALA A 200 -24.73 32.33 32.89
CA ALA A 200 -25.27 31.05 33.34
C ALA A 200 -25.41 30.99 34.87
N PHE A 201 -24.38 31.41 35.62
CA PHE A 201 -24.45 31.46 37.09
C PHE A 201 -25.54 32.41 37.61
N ARG A 202 -25.68 33.61 37.00
CA ARG A 202 -26.73 34.58 37.38
C ARG A 202 -28.14 34.03 37.11
N MET A 203 -28.35 33.45 35.92
CA MET A 203 -29.64 32.83 35.57
C MET A 203 -30.00 31.68 36.52
N ALA A 204 -29.03 30.83 36.89
CA ALA A 204 -29.24 29.77 37.86
C ALA A 204 -29.59 30.30 39.26
N THR A 205 -28.97 31.40 39.72
CA THR A 205 -29.33 32.02 41.00
C THR A 205 -30.73 32.65 40.99
N ASP A 206 -31.15 33.26 39.87
CA ASP A 206 -32.49 33.84 39.72
C ASP A 206 -33.59 32.75 39.63
N GLU A 207 -33.31 31.61 38.98
CA GLU A 207 -34.22 30.46 38.95
C GLU A 207 -34.42 29.86 40.35
N VAL A 208 -33.33 29.65 41.10
CA VAL A 208 -33.41 29.16 42.49
C VAL A 208 -34.16 30.15 43.39
N ALA A 209 -33.89 31.46 43.27
CA ALA A 209 -34.59 32.49 44.04
C ALA A 209 -36.09 32.56 43.71
N THR A 210 -36.47 32.46 42.43
CA THR A 210 -37.87 32.50 42.01
C THR A 210 -38.64 31.21 42.33
N SER A 211 -37.99 30.04 42.40
CA SER A 211 -38.60 28.84 42.98
C SER A 211 -38.85 29.02 44.48
N PHE A 212 -37.83 29.42 45.24
CA PHE A 212 -37.93 29.60 46.70
C PHE A 212 -39.05 30.57 47.11
N VAL A 213 -39.20 31.71 46.40
CA VAL A 213 -40.31 32.64 46.63
C VAL A 213 -41.67 32.03 46.28
N ARG A 214 -41.76 31.22 45.22
CA ARG A 214 -42.99 30.51 44.84
C ARG A 214 -43.40 29.49 45.89
N ASP A 215 -42.44 28.72 46.40
CA ASP A 215 -42.69 27.66 47.38
C ASP A 215 -43.15 28.23 48.73
N ILE A 216 -42.57 29.37 49.17
CA ILE A 216 -43.05 30.14 50.33
C ILE A 216 -44.49 30.63 50.11
N LEU A 217 -44.81 31.19 48.94
CA LEU A 217 -46.17 31.68 48.64
C LEU A 217 -47.20 30.55 48.67
N ILE A 218 -46.85 29.36 48.18
CA ILE A 218 -47.70 28.16 48.26
C ILE A 218 -47.92 27.74 49.71
N GLU A 219 -46.87 27.71 50.55
CA GLU A 219 -47.00 27.32 51.95
C GLU A 219 -47.84 28.33 52.76
N VAL A 220 -47.65 29.63 52.53
CA VAL A 220 -48.45 30.70 53.16
C VAL A 220 -49.92 30.53 52.80
N HIS A 221 -50.27 30.39 51.51
CA HIS A 221 -51.66 30.29 51.10
C HIS A 221 -52.32 29.00 51.61
N ALA A 222 -51.60 27.87 51.58
CA ALA A 222 -52.06 26.61 52.17
C ALA A 222 -52.22 26.67 53.70
N ASN A 223 -51.57 27.62 54.38
CA ASN A 223 -51.79 27.89 55.81
C ASN A 223 -53.01 28.81 56.01
N GLU A 224 -53.22 29.82 55.16
CA GLU A 224 -54.44 30.66 55.17
C GLU A 224 -55.70 29.81 54.96
N GLU A 225 -55.71 28.91 53.99
CA GLU A 225 -56.81 27.96 53.76
C GLU A 225 -57.11 27.10 55.01
N ARG A 226 -56.07 26.54 55.64
CA ARG A 226 -56.21 25.79 56.91
C ARG A 226 -56.79 26.66 58.03
N GLN A 227 -56.37 27.93 58.14
CA GLN A 227 -56.88 28.87 59.15
C GLN A 227 -58.32 29.33 58.87
N VAL A 228 -58.78 29.29 57.61
CA VAL A 228 -60.19 29.50 57.24
C VAL A 228 -61.01 28.26 57.58
N GLU A 229 -60.52 27.06 57.24
CA GLU A 229 -61.22 25.80 57.53
C GLU A 229 -61.40 25.57 59.04
N ILE A 230 -60.36 25.84 59.84
CA ILE A 230 -60.43 25.75 61.32
C ILE A 230 -61.49 26.70 61.89
N ARG A 231 -61.57 27.94 61.38
CA ARG A 231 -62.60 28.92 61.79
C ARG A 231 -64.01 28.44 61.41
N TRP A 232 -64.21 28.00 60.16
CA TRP A 232 -65.50 27.48 59.70
C TRP A 232 -65.98 26.27 60.52
N ARG A 233 -65.08 25.31 60.81
CA ARG A 233 -65.39 24.15 61.67
C ARG A 233 -65.76 24.56 63.10
N ALA A 234 -65.16 25.62 63.64
CA ALA A 234 -65.52 26.15 64.96
C ALA A 234 -66.89 26.85 64.96
N GLU A 235 -67.17 27.65 63.92
CA GLU A 235 -68.46 28.32 63.72
C GLU A 235 -69.61 27.31 63.56
N ASP A 236 -69.44 26.27 62.75
CA ASP A 236 -70.44 25.21 62.58
C ASP A 236 -70.66 24.41 63.88
N SER A 237 -69.61 24.09 64.63
CA SER A 237 -69.72 23.46 65.95
C SER A 237 -70.52 24.31 66.95
N ILE A 238 -70.31 25.63 66.96
CA ILE A 238 -71.09 26.58 67.77
C ILE A 238 -72.55 26.64 67.29
N ALA A 239 -72.80 26.64 65.97
CA ALA A 239 -74.15 26.62 65.40
C ALA A 239 -74.92 25.35 65.78
N GLN A 240 -74.29 24.17 65.69
CA GLN A 240 -74.86 22.89 66.12
C GLN A 240 -75.17 22.88 67.62
N ALA A 241 -74.27 23.41 68.47
CA ALA A 241 -74.49 23.51 69.91
C ALA A 241 -75.66 24.45 70.27
N ASN A 242 -75.79 25.58 69.56
CA ASN A 242 -76.90 26.52 69.75
C ASN A 242 -78.24 25.90 69.30
N LEU A 243 -78.28 25.18 68.17
CA LEU A 243 -79.45 24.46 67.70
C LEU A 243 -79.89 23.38 68.71
N HIS A 244 -78.94 22.64 69.30
CA HIS A 244 -79.25 21.68 70.36
C HIS A 244 -79.84 22.37 71.60
N ARG A 245 -79.29 23.53 72.00
CA ARG A 245 -79.81 24.33 73.12
C ARG A 245 -81.22 24.85 72.88
N GLU A 246 -81.53 25.31 71.67
CA GLU A 246 -82.89 25.72 71.30
C GLU A 246 -83.90 24.56 71.34
N THR A 247 -83.50 23.37 70.89
CA THR A 247 -84.39 22.20 70.91
C THR A 247 -84.63 21.69 72.33
N GLN A 248 -83.63 21.76 73.23
CA GLN A 248 -83.84 21.55 74.66
C GLN A 248 -84.84 22.54 75.27
N LEU A 249 -84.65 23.85 75.03
CA LEU A 249 -85.54 24.90 75.57
C LEU A 249 -86.99 24.75 75.09
N LYS A 250 -87.21 24.34 73.83
CA LYS A 250 -88.55 24.05 73.29
C LYS A 250 -89.20 22.85 74.01
N LEU A 251 -88.44 21.78 74.27
CA LEU A 251 -88.92 20.62 75.02
C LEU A 251 -89.23 20.95 76.49
N GLU A 252 -88.46 21.83 77.13
CA GLU A 252 -88.74 22.33 78.48
C GLU A 252 -89.99 23.21 78.52
N GLN A 253 -90.19 24.07 77.52
CA GLN A 253 -91.41 24.88 77.37
C GLN A 253 -92.65 23.99 77.19
N GLU A 254 -92.62 23.02 76.27
CA GLU A 254 -93.71 22.04 76.11
C GLU A 254 -93.98 21.26 77.41
N ALA A 255 -92.93 20.86 78.15
CA ALA A 255 -93.09 20.15 79.42
C ALA A 255 -93.73 21.04 80.50
N LEU A 256 -93.43 22.34 80.51
CA LEU A 256 -94.04 23.32 81.41
C LEU A 256 -95.50 23.58 81.04
N GLU A 257 -95.81 23.75 79.75
CA GLU A 257 -97.18 23.91 79.26
C GLU A 257 -98.05 22.70 79.59
N ARG A 258 -97.54 21.47 79.38
CA ARG A 258 -98.23 20.23 79.77
C ARG A 258 -98.49 20.16 81.28
N ARG A 259 -97.54 20.60 82.12
CA ARG A 259 -97.73 20.70 83.59
C ARG A 259 -98.81 21.72 83.95
N ASN A 260 -98.81 22.89 83.31
CA ASN A 260 -99.80 23.94 83.55
C ASN A 260 -101.20 23.49 83.10
N ALA A 261 -101.33 22.85 81.93
CA ALA A 261 -102.60 22.30 81.46
C ALA A 261 -103.17 21.24 82.41
N VAL A 262 -102.33 20.37 82.98
CA VAL A 262 -102.76 19.42 84.03
C VAL A 262 -103.21 20.12 85.31
N GLN A 263 -102.56 21.24 85.69
CA GLN A 263 -103.00 22.04 86.84
C GLN A 263 -104.34 22.76 86.59
N GLU A 264 -104.56 23.33 85.40
CA GLU A 264 -105.83 23.97 85.06
C GLU A 264 -106.98 22.95 84.94
N LEU A 265 -106.73 21.77 84.37
CA LEU A 265 -107.71 20.66 84.40
C LEU A 265 -108.04 20.25 85.84
N ALA A 266 -107.04 20.20 86.73
CA ALA A 266 -107.25 19.91 88.16
C ALA A 266 -107.97 21.05 88.91
N ARG A 267 -107.86 22.32 88.46
CA ARG A 267 -108.66 23.45 88.98
C ARG A 267 -110.11 23.34 88.49
N HIS A 268 -110.34 23.17 87.20
CA HIS A 268 -111.68 22.97 86.64
C HIS A 268 -112.41 21.78 87.30
N GLN A 269 -111.72 20.66 87.56
CA GLN A 269 -112.32 19.53 88.31
C GLN A 269 -112.64 19.81 89.79
N ARG A 270 -111.98 20.80 90.41
CA ARG A 270 -112.32 21.28 91.77
C ARG A 270 -113.47 22.28 91.75
N GLU A 271 -113.57 23.08 90.68
CA GLU A 271 -114.68 24.01 90.47
C GLU A 271 -115.96 23.28 90.08
N LEU A 272 -115.89 22.29 89.19
CA LEU A 272 -116.99 21.34 88.94
C LEU A 272 -117.45 20.68 90.24
N ARG A 273 -116.54 20.12 91.06
CA ARG A 273 -116.91 19.55 92.37
C ARG A 273 -117.46 20.57 93.38
N ARG A 274 -117.17 21.86 93.23
CA ARG A 274 -117.83 22.93 94.00
C ARG A 274 -119.22 23.24 93.46
N GLN A 275 -119.39 23.28 92.14
CA GLN A 275 -120.69 23.46 91.49
C GLN A 275 -121.61 22.28 91.78
N GLU A 276 -121.16 21.04 91.57
CA GLU A 276 -121.84 19.80 92.00
C GLU A 276 -122.18 19.82 93.50
N GLY A 277 -121.30 20.35 94.36
CA GLY A 277 -121.57 20.50 95.80
C GLY A 277 -122.64 21.55 96.14
N ILE A 278 -122.67 22.68 95.42
CA ILE A 278 -123.69 23.72 95.54
C ILE A 278 -125.02 23.20 94.97
N GLU A 279 -125.00 22.58 93.79
CA GLU A 279 -126.17 21.94 93.18
C GLU A 279 -126.68 20.78 94.02
N ALA A 280 -125.84 20.02 94.71
CA ALA A 280 -126.27 19.00 95.66
C ALA A 280 -126.92 19.59 96.91
N ALA A 281 -126.39 20.69 97.46
CA ALA A 281 -127.00 21.39 98.59
C ALA A 281 -128.35 22.06 98.19
N GLU A 282 -128.42 22.64 96.99
CA GLU A 282 -129.68 23.09 96.41
C GLU A 282 -130.63 21.94 96.11
N ALA A 283 -130.14 20.81 95.61
CA ALA A 283 -130.94 19.61 95.34
C ALA A 283 -131.43 18.96 96.63
N GLU A 284 -130.72 19.05 97.75
CA GLU A 284 -131.27 18.73 99.07
C GLU A 284 -132.38 19.72 99.48
N HIS A 285 -132.19 21.01 99.26
CA HIS A 285 -133.20 22.02 99.61
C HIS A 285 -134.44 21.95 98.71
N ARG A 286 -134.27 21.56 97.44
CA ARG A 286 -135.35 21.17 96.53
C ARG A 286 -135.97 19.86 97.01
N ALA A 287 -135.20 18.80 97.25
CA ALA A 287 -135.68 17.51 97.77
C ALA A 287 -136.35 17.55 99.15
N ARG A 288 -136.17 18.59 99.96
CA ARG A 288 -137.00 18.83 101.16
C ARG A 288 -138.41 19.32 100.75
N ARG A 289 -138.50 20.38 99.94
CA ARG A 289 -139.77 20.84 99.32
C ARG A 289 -140.44 19.76 98.48
N ASP A 290 -139.66 19.00 97.71
CA ASP A 290 -140.13 17.94 96.83
C ASP A 290 -140.44 16.65 97.58
N ARG A 291 -140.05 16.49 98.87
CA ARG A 291 -140.60 15.44 99.75
C ARG A 291 -141.98 15.84 100.28
N GLU A 292 -142.15 17.09 100.69
CA GLU A 292 -143.47 17.66 101.05
C GLU A 292 -144.45 17.61 99.84
N ILE A 293 -143.93 17.79 98.62
CA ILE A 293 -144.69 17.62 97.37
C ILE A 293 -144.76 16.14 96.90
N ALA A 294 -143.83 15.25 97.30
CA ALA A 294 -143.91 13.83 96.96
C ALA A 294 -144.93 13.07 97.81
N ASP A 295 -145.08 13.37 99.11
CA ASP A 295 -146.13 12.75 99.94
C ASP A 295 -147.55 13.10 99.44
N THR A 296 -147.69 14.23 98.72
CA THR A 296 -148.93 14.61 98.03
C THR A 296 -149.06 14.09 96.59
N LYS A 297 -148.01 13.47 96.02
CA LYS A 297 -147.95 13.07 94.59
C LYS A 297 -147.58 11.59 94.34
N ALA A 298 -147.10 10.87 95.36
CA ALA A 298 -146.77 9.45 95.31
C ALA A 298 -147.98 8.51 95.07
N LYS A 299 -149.22 9.05 95.08
CA LYS A 299 -150.44 8.32 94.68
C LYS A 299 -150.64 8.17 93.17
N LEU A 300 -149.81 8.82 92.32
CA LEU A 300 -149.96 8.74 90.85
C LEU A 300 -148.69 8.26 90.12
N GLN A 301 -148.42 6.96 90.31
CA GLN A 301 -147.85 6.02 89.33
C GLN A 301 -146.81 6.59 88.34
N ALA A 302 -145.51 6.49 88.59
CA ALA A 302 -144.75 5.22 88.61
C ALA A 302 -144.95 4.33 87.36
N ARG A 303 -144.77 4.86 86.14
CA ARG A 303 -144.51 4.01 84.93
C ARG A 303 -143.88 4.74 83.72
N LYS A 304 -142.55 4.66 83.55
CA LYS A 304 -141.87 3.93 82.45
C LYS A 304 -140.37 4.28 82.26
N LEU A 305 -139.58 3.21 82.22
CA LEU A 305 -138.22 3.02 81.69
C LEU A 305 -138.24 3.09 80.13
N GLN A 306 -137.18 3.12 79.29
CA GLN A 306 -135.70 3.34 79.33
C GLN A 306 -135.17 3.29 77.86
N ALA A 307 -133.87 3.56 77.61
CA ALA A 307 -133.02 3.08 76.48
C ALA A 307 -133.29 3.59 75.02
N ALA A 308 -132.41 3.41 73.99
CA ALA A 308 -130.93 3.42 73.87
C ALA A 308 -130.41 3.28 72.39
N ALA A 309 -129.17 3.77 72.11
CA ALA A 309 -128.16 3.30 71.11
C ALA A 309 -128.28 3.55 69.55
N ALA A 310 -127.15 3.29 68.82
CA ALA A 310 -126.89 3.34 67.33
C ALA A 310 -126.64 4.74 66.67
N ALA A 311 -126.05 4.97 65.45
CA ALA A 311 -125.05 4.33 64.53
C ALA A 311 -124.87 5.25 63.23
N VAL A 312 -124.01 5.15 62.18
CA VAL A 312 -122.63 4.66 61.79
C VAL A 312 -122.33 5.19 60.33
N GLY A 313 -121.07 5.41 59.84
CA GLY A 313 -120.82 5.80 58.41
C GLY A 313 -119.35 6.02 57.89
N GLN A 314 -119.16 6.07 56.55
CA GLN A 314 -117.91 6.27 55.70
C GLN A 314 -118.33 6.79 54.26
N PRO A 315 -117.62 6.69 53.07
CA PRO A 315 -116.23 6.31 52.64
C PRO A 315 -115.61 7.10 51.40
N THR A 316 -114.59 6.52 50.70
CA THR A 316 -114.29 6.49 49.21
C THR A 316 -113.40 7.47 48.36
N THR A 317 -112.62 6.87 47.42
CA THR A 317 -112.24 7.26 46.00
C THR A 317 -110.83 7.83 45.56
N LYS A 318 -110.60 8.12 44.24
CA LYS A 318 -109.35 7.84 43.43
C LYS A 318 -108.86 8.93 42.42
N SER A 319 -107.69 8.69 41.77
CA SER A 319 -107.12 9.26 40.49
C SER A 319 -105.97 10.32 40.65
N SER A 320 -105.08 10.70 39.68
CA SER A 320 -104.93 10.46 38.21
C SER A 320 -103.43 10.54 37.70
N LYS A 321 -103.16 10.70 36.38
CA LYS A 321 -101.81 10.90 35.73
C LYS A 321 -101.89 11.54 34.32
N GLN A 322 -100.91 12.36 33.88
CA GLN A 322 -100.50 12.53 32.46
C GLN A 322 -99.21 13.37 32.25
N SER A 323 -98.28 12.96 31.35
CA SER A 323 -97.30 13.84 30.65
C SER A 323 -96.42 13.09 29.62
N SER A 324 -95.84 13.86 28.67
CA SER A 324 -94.66 13.60 27.82
C SER A 324 -94.79 12.73 26.54
N GLU A 325 -94.69 13.38 25.37
CA GLU A 325 -94.46 12.70 24.07
C GLU A 325 -93.46 13.43 23.13
N ARG A 326 -93.16 14.72 23.36
CA ARG A 326 -92.34 15.55 22.43
C ARG A 326 -90.82 15.29 22.45
N ARG A 327 -90.32 14.33 23.25
CA ARG A 327 -88.87 14.10 23.50
C ARG A 327 -88.22 12.89 22.78
N ARG A 328 -88.94 12.20 21.89
CA ARG A 328 -88.45 10.96 21.23
C ARG A 328 -87.71 11.23 19.90
N ARG A 329 -88.37 11.88 18.93
CA ARG A 329 -87.97 11.94 17.51
C ARG A 329 -86.67 12.68 17.16
N LEU A 330 -85.98 13.33 18.10
CA LEU A 330 -84.72 14.05 17.83
C LEU A 330 -83.48 13.13 17.94
N ARG A 331 -83.53 12.07 18.76
CA ARG A 331 -82.36 11.24 19.08
C ARG A 331 -82.01 10.20 18.00
N ASP A 332 -83.00 9.77 17.22
CA ASP A 332 -82.80 8.67 16.26
C ASP A 332 -82.04 9.14 15.00
N LYS A 333 -82.26 10.38 14.54
CA LYS A 333 -81.53 10.96 13.40
C LYS A 333 -80.03 11.17 13.65
N LEU A 334 -79.62 11.37 14.90
CA LEU A 334 -78.21 11.46 15.28
C LEU A 334 -77.51 10.09 15.28
N ARG A 335 -78.26 9.01 15.54
CA ARG A 335 -77.72 7.64 15.56
C ARG A 335 -77.43 7.06 14.17
N GLN A 336 -78.20 7.44 13.15
CA GLN A 336 -77.94 6.99 11.77
C GLN A 336 -76.63 7.58 11.22
N LYS A 337 -76.45 8.91 11.29
CA LYS A 337 -75.23 9.57 10.79
C LYS A 337 -73.94 8.98 11.40
N ALA A 338 -73.95 8.74 12.71
CA ALA A 338 -72.81 8.12 13.40
C ALA A 338 -72.52 6.68 12.94
N ALA A 339 -73.53 5.92 12.49
CA ALA A 339 -73.34 4.58 11.94
C ALA A 339 -72.75 4.60 10.52
N ASP A 340 -73.22 5.53 9.67
CA ASP A 340 -72.77 5.69 8.29
C ASP A 340 -71.29 6.12 8.22
N GLU A 341 -70.89 7.07 9.06
CA GLU A 341 -69.49 7.52 9.20
C GLU A 341 -68.56 6.39 9.68
N ILE A 342 -69.02 5.54 10.60
CA ILE A 342 -68.27 4.36 11.07
C ILE A 342 -68.07 3.35 9.93
N ASN A 343 -69.06 3.12 9.07
CA ASN A 343 -68.93 2.20 7.93
C ASN A 343 -67.94 2.73 6.88
N ILE A 344 -68.01 4.01 6.53
CA ILE A 344 -67.04 4.65 5.61
C ILE A 344 -65.60 4.58 6.17
N SER A 345 -65.43 4.59 7.51
CA SER A 345 -64.13 4.38 8.16
C SER A 345 -63.58 2.95 8.07
N ARG A 346 -64.44 1.95 7.80
CA ARG A 346 -64.04 0.53 7.66
C ARG A 346 -63.54 0.26 6.26
N GLU A 347 -64.34 0.58 5.24
CA GLU A 347 -63.98 0.36 3.83
C GLU A 347 -62.62 0.99 3.46
N LYS A 348 -62.31 2.18 3.98
CA LYS A 348 -61.02 2.84 3.76
C LYS A 348 -59.84 2.07 4.39
N ARG A 349 -60.02 1.47 5.58
CA ARG A 349 -58.99 0.66 6.23
C ARG A 349 -58.81 -0.69 5.57
N ASP A 350 -59.90 -1.32 5.11
CA ASP A 350 -59.82 -2.64 4.50
C ASP A 350 -59.27 -2.56 3.06
N LYS A 351 -59.49 -1.45 2.34
CA LYS A 351 -58.74 -1.12 1.11
C LYS A 351 -57.24 -0.95 1.37
N LEU A 352 -56.85 -0.16 2.37
CA LEU A 352 -55.44 0.04 2.75
C LEU A 352 -54.76 -1.30 3.12
N ARG A 353 -55.48 -2.20 3.79
CA ARG A 353 -55.00 -3.56 4.13
C ARG A 353 -54.79 -4.44 2.90
N ALA A 354 -55.68 -4.37 1.90
CA ALA A 354 -55.52 -5.11 0.65
C ALA A 354 -54.29 -4.60 -0.13
N GLU A 355 -54.15 -3.28 -0.25
CA GLU A 355 -53.03 -2.63 -0.94
C GLU A 355 -51.66 -2.98 -0.31
N LEU A 356 -51.56 -2.94 1.03
CA LEU A 356 -50.37 -3.39 1.77
C LEU A 356 -50.12 -4.90 1.65
N ALA A 357 -51.17 -5.72 1.46
CA ALA A 357 -51.02 -7.16 1.29
C ALA A 357 -50.58 -7.54 -0.14
N ASP A 358 -50.90 -6.75 -1.15
CA ASP A 358 -50.44 -6.96 -2.52
C ASP A 358 -49.03 -6.39 -2.75
N GLN A 359 -48.65 -5.28 -2.09
CA GLN A 359 -47.26 -4.80 -2.05
C GLN A 359 -46.30 -5.88 -1.53
N ARG A 360 -46.62 -6.51 -0.39
CA ARG A 360 -45.80 -7.60 0.19
C ARG A 360 -45.54 -8.76 -0.77
N LYS A 361 -46.53 -9.15 -1.60
CA LYS A 361 -46.37 -10.23 -2.60
C LYS A 361 -45.46 -9.83 -3.76
N VAL A 362 -45.31 -8.53 -4.03
CA VAL A 362 -44.35 -8.00 -5.00
C VAL A 362 -42.95 -7.99 -4.39
N ASP A 363 -42.82 -7.55 -3.13
CA ASP A 363 -41.56 -7.54 -2.39
C ASP A 363 -40.99 -8.95 -2.18
N GLU A 364 -41.83 -9.92 -1.80
CA GLU A 364 -41.48 -11.35 -1.66
C GLU A 364 -40.91 -11.90 -2.98
N LYS A 365 -41.59 -11.65 -4.11
CA LYS A 365 -41.11 -12.09 -5.44
C LYS A 365 -39.82 -11.40 -5.88
N LEU A 366 -39.64 -10.13 -5.49
CA LEU A 366 -38.40 -9.41 -5.76
C LEU A 366 -37.22 -10.00 -4.96
N GLN A 367 -37.46 -10.36 -3.70
CA GLN A 367 -36.47 -11.08 -2.87
C GLN A 367 -36.16 -12.47 -3.43
N GLU A 368 -37.17 -13.24 -3.87
CA GLU A 368 -36.94 -14.55 -4.53
C GLU A 368 -36.05 -14.41 -5.78
N GLN A 369 -36.31 -13.40 -6.62
CA GLN A 369 -35.48 -13.12 -7.80
C GLN A 369 -34.05 -12.70 -7.44
N GLN A 370 -33.87 -11.85 -6.43
CA GLN A 370 -32.55 -11.43 -5.94
C GLN A 370 -31.76 -12.62 -5.37
N GLN A 371 -32.40 -13.49 -4.58
CA GLN A 371 -31.78 -14.72 -4.06
C GLN A 371 -31.38 -15.69 -5.18
N LEU A 372 -32.24 -15.85 -6.20
CA LEU A 372 -31.94 -16.69 -7.36
C LEU A 372 -30.76 -16.15 -8.18
N ALA A 373 -30.69 -14.83 -8.39
CA ALA A 373 -29.59 -14.16 -9.07
C ALA A 373 -28.26 -14.34 -8.31
N ALA A 374 -28.23 -14.02 -7.01
CA ALA A 374 -27.06 -14.18 -6.16
C ALA A 374 -26.52 -15.63 -6.15
N LYS A 375 -27.43 -16.62 -6.14
CA LYS A 375 -27.08 -18.05 -6.23
C LYS A 375 -26.51 -18.43 -7.59
N LEU A 376 -26.98 -17.81 -8.68
CA LEU A 376 -26.46 -17.99 -10.03
C LEU A 376 -25.07 -17.38 -10.21
N ASP A 377 -24.83 -16.18 -9.67
CA ASP A 377 -23.54 -15.51 -9.74
C ASP A 377 -22.49 -16.18 -8.85
N LEU A 378 -22.86 -16.65 -7.65
CA LEU A 378 -21.99 -17.50 -6.82
C LEU A 378 -21.58 -18.79 -7.56
N ALA A 379 -22.50 -19.41 -8.31
CA ALA A 379 -22.19 -20.57 -9.16
C ALA A 379 -21.30 -20.21 -10.36
N ARG A 380 -21.41 -19.00 -10.92
CA ARG A 380 -20.48 -18.49 -11.96
C ARG A 380 -19.08 -18.26 -11.38
N HIS A 381 -18.97 -17.61 -10.22
CA HIS A 381 -17.68 -17.38 -9.54
C HIS A 381 -16.95 -18.70 -9.25
N HIS A 382 -17.63 -19.69 -8.66
CA HIS A 382 -17.02 -21.02 -8.47
C HIS A 382 -16.61 -21.71 -9.78
N ARG A 383 -17.34 -21.50 -10.89
CA ARG A 383 -16.96 -22.06 -12.21
C ARG A 383 -15.73 -21.37 -12.80
N ILE A 384 -15.62 -20.06 -12.65
CA ILE A 384 -14.44 -19.27 -13.09
C ILE A 384 -13.22 -19.68 -12.25
N PHE A 385 -13.36 -19.67 -10.92
CA PHE A 385 -12.31 -20.10 -9.98
C PHE A 385 -11.79 -21.52 -10.25
N ARG A 386 -12.70 -22.48 -10.49
CA ARG A 386 -12.34 -23.88 -10.79
C ARG A 386 -11.61 -24.05 -12.14
N ASN A 387 -11.74 -23.10 -13.05
CA ASN A 387 -10.92 -23.05 -14.26
C ASN A 387 -9.56 -22.36 -14.00
N SER A 388 -9.50 -21.37 -13.11
CA SER A 388 -8.28 -20.68 -12.69
C SER A 388 -7.30 -21.60 -11.96
N LEU A 389 -7.79 -22.55 -11.14
CA LEU A 389 -6.98 -23.52 -10.38
C LEU A 389 -6.42 -24.70 -11.22
N LYS A 390 -6.31 -24.56 -12.55
CA LYS A 390 -5.77 -25.61 -13.44
C LYS A 390 -4.26 -25.57 -13.57
N GLU A 391 -3.70 -24.37 -13.68
CA GLU A 391 -2.31 -24.12 -13.33
C GLU A 391 -2.25 -23.94 -11.81
N THR A 392 -1.16 -24.38 -11.17
CA THR A 392 -0.96 -24.18 -9.73
C THR A 392 -0.59 -22.73 -9.50
N PRO A 393 -1.46 -21.90 -8.88
CA PRO A 393 -1.12 -20.51 -8.62
C PRO A 393 -0.27 -20.45 -7.35
N ASP A 394 0.91 -19.85 -7.46
CA ASP A 394 1.75 -19.55 -6.30
C ASP A 394 0.97 -18.62 -5.36
N CYS A 395 0.78 -19.06 -4.11
CA CYS A 395 -0.17 -18.47 -3.18
C CYS A 395 0.57 -18.00 -1.92
N TRP A 396 1.27 -16.87 -2.06
CA TRP A 396 1.94 -16.19 -0.96
C TRP A 396 1.01 -15.18 -0.31
N VAL A 397 1.07 -15.03 1.01
CA VAL A 397 0.30 -14.03 1.78
C VAL A 397 1.19 -13.43 2.88
N VAL A 398 0.82 -12.24 3.36
CA VAL A 398 1.53 -11.58 4.47
C VAL A 398 0.69 -11.62 5.75
N VAL A 399 1.31 -12.03 6.86
CA VAL A 399 0.72 -12.11 8.20
C VAL A 399 1.73 -11.58 9.23
N PHE A 400 1.40 -10.49 9.91
CA PHE A 400 2.27 -9.78 10.86
C PHE A 400 3.69 -9.54 10.33
N SER A 401 3.77 -8.99 9.11
CA SER A 401 5.02 -8.77 8.36
C SER A 401 5.79 -10.03 7.97
N ARG A 402 5.25 -11.24 8.19
CA ARG A 402 5.81 -12.52 7.73
C ARG A 402 5.22 -12.90 6.38
N VAL A 403 6.05 -13.27 5.41
CA VAL A 403 5.62 -13.86 4.13
C VAL A 403 5.48 -15.37 4.31
N LEU A 404 4.30 -15.89 3.98
CA LEU A 404 3.97 -17.31 4.10
C LEU A 404 3.69 -17.92 2.72
N ASP A 405 4.32 -19.05 2.39
CA ASP A 405 3.99 -19.84 1.20
C ASP A 405 2.84 -20.81 1.51
N LEU A 406 1.63 -20.45 1.11
CA LEU A 406 0.44 -21.31 1.26
C LEU A 406 0.14 -22.12 0.00
N THR A 407 1.03 -22.15 -1.00
CA THR A 407 0.86 -22.91 -2.26
C THR A 407 0.68 -24.40 -1.98
N GLU A 408 1.48 -24.97 -1.08
CA GLU A 408 1.28 -26.35 -0.62
C GLU A 408 -0.05 -26.54 0.12
N LEU A 409 -0.42 -25.60 1.00
CA LEU A 409 -1.64 -25.69 1.81
C LEU A 409 -2.89 -25.69 0.92
N VAL A 410 -2.92 -24.80 -0.08
CA VAL A 410 -3.98 -24.67 -1.09
C VAL A 410 -3.98 -25.89 -2.03
N ALA A 411 -2.81 -26.38 -2.44
CA ALA A 411 -2.69 -27.56 -3.29
C ALA A 411 -3.21 -28.84 -2.59
N LYS A 412 -2.95 -28.97 -1.27
CA LYS A 412 -3.43 -30.07 -0.42
C LYS A 412 -4.94 -29.94 -0.12
N ASN A 413 -5.42 -28.74 0.21
CA ASN A 413 -6.80 -28.49 0.66
C ASN A 413 -7.67 -27.75 -0.37
N ARG A 414 -7.81 -28.31 -1.58
CA ARG A 414 -8.61 -27.71 -2.67
C ARG A 414 -10.11 -27.77 -2.35
N GLY A 415 -10.68 -26.66 -1.88
CA GLY A 415 -12.11 -26.57 -1.52
C GLY A 415 -12.59 -25.15 -1.25
N ALA A 416 -13.83 -25.02 -0.76
CA ALA A 416 -14.42 -23.71 -0.45
C ALA A 416 -13.74 -22.99 0.74
N LEU A 417 -13.01 -23.72 1.59
CA LEU A 417 -12.30 -23.17 2.75
C LEU A 417 -11.01 -22.43 2.38
N THR A 418 -10.35 -22.80 1.28
CA THR A 418 -9.18 -22.10 0.74
C THR A 418 -9.55 -20.95 -0.21
N GLN A 419 -10.84 -20.80 -0.53
CA GLN A 419 -11.36 -19.71 -1.36
C GLN A 419 -10.97 -18.31 -0.87
N PRO A 420 -11.04 -17.95 0.43
CA PRO A 420 -10.65 -16.61 0.88
C PRO A 420 -9.16 -16.37 0.72
N ILE A 421 -8.31 -17.34 1.12
CA ILE A 421 -6.85 -17.24 1.03
C ILE A 421 -6.41 -17.01 -0.42
N VAL A 422 -6.96 -17.77 -1.38
CA VAL A 422 -6.61 -17.61 -2.81
C VAL A 422 -7.17 -16.31 -3.40
N ASN A 423 -8.30 -15.81 -2.90
CA ASN A 423 -8.84 -14.51 -3.32
C ASN A 423 -7.97 -13.32 -2.86
N HIS A 424 -7.20 -13.48 -1.78
CA HIS A 424 -6.30 -12.49 -1.19
C HIS A 424 -4.81 -12.87 -1.31
N ALA A 425 -4.47 -13.70 -2.30
CA ALA A 425 -3.09 -14.04 -2.61
C ALA A 425 -2.31 -12.79 -3.07
N GLY A 426 -1.14 -12.56 -2.47
CA GLY A 426 -0.34 -11.35 -2.65
C GLY A 426 -0.70 -10.17 -1.72
N GLU A 427 -1.72 -10.31 -0.86
CA GLU A 427 -2.15 -9.25 0.07
C GLU A 427 -1.69 -9.47 1.52
N ASP A 428 -1.83 -8.41 2.34
CA ASP A 428 -1.64 -8.46 3.79
C ASP A 428 -2.95 -8.82 4.51
N ILE A 429 -3.02 -10.07 4.95
CA ILE A 429 -4.16 -10.63 5.68
C ILE A 429 -3.93 -10.64 7.21
N SER A 430 -2.95 -9.88 7.74
CA SER A 430 -2.73 -9.71 9.19
C SER A 430 -4.02 -9.34 9.94
N HIS A 431 -4.92 -8.61 9.27
CA HIS A 431 -6.20 -8.17 9.82
C HIS A 431 -7.24 -9.30 10.03
N TRP A 432 -6.92 -10.56 9.68
CA TRP A 432 -7.75 -11.74 9.98
C TRP A 432 -7.34 -12.43 11.30
N PHE A 433 -6.22 -12.03 11.90
CA PHE A 433 -5.61 -12.71 13.04
C PHE A 433 -5.46 -11.75 14.22
N ASP A 434 -5.64 -12.26 15.43
CA ASP A 434 -5.27 -11.54 16.65
C ASP A 434 -3.75 -11.64 16.89
N SER A 435 -3.15 -10.65 17.56
CA SER A 435 -1.69 -10.56 17.72
C SER A 435 -1.04 -11.77 18.40
N ASP A 436 -1.84 -12.57 19.13
CA ASP A 436 -1.40 -13.70 19.94
C ASP A 436 -1.41 -15.04 19.19
N SER A 437 -2.09 -15.17 18.04
CA SER A 437 -2.21 -16.44 17.30
C SER A 437 -1.03 -16.66 16.33
N ARG A 438 0.16 -16.96 16.88
CA ARG A 438 1.44 -17.04 16.15
C ARG A 438 2.15 -18.40 16.27
N ASP A 439 1.45 -19.49 15.95
CA ASP A 439 1.92 -20.85 16.29
C ASP A 439 2.63 -21.64 15.17
N ASP A 440 2.44 -21.32 13.87
CA ASP A 440 2.95 -22.13 12.76
C ASP A 440 4.05 -21.45 11.92
N ASP A 441 5.31 -21.87 12.14
CA ASP A 441 6.46 -21.52 11.28
C ASP A 441 6.54 -22.34 9.98
N GLN A 442 5.72 -23.39 9.81
CA GLN A 442 5.85 -24.39 8.73
C GLN A 442 5.86 -23.77 7.31
N TYR A 443 5.18 -22.65 7.12
CA TYR A 443 5.00 -22.01 5.81
C TYR A 443 5.83 -20.72 5.66
N PHE A 444 6.68 -20.39 6.63
CA PHE A 444 7.42 -19.13 6.65
C PHE A 444 8.60 -19.11 5.67
N ILE A 445 8.61 -18.13 4.75
CA ILE A 445 9.72 -17.92 3.80
C ILE A 445 10.69 -16.84 4.32
N GLY A 446 10.15 -15.75 4.88
CA GLY A 446 10.90 -14.55 5.23
C GLY A 446 9.96 -13.40 5.63
N PHE A 447 10.50 -12.19 5.76
CA PHE A 447 9.71 -11.00 6.12
C PHE A 447 9.37 -10.13 4.90
N ILE A 448 8.26 -9.40 4.96
CA ILE A 448 8.02 -8.29 4.03
C ILE A 448 8.99 -7.16 4.37
N THR A 449 9.54 -6.48 3.36
CA THR A 449 10.38 -5.30 3.59
C THR A 449 9.60 -4.18 4.26
N GLN A 450 10.24 -3.52 5.21
CA GLN A 450 9.74 -2.32 5.87
C GLN A 450 9.72 -1.12 4.91
N ARG A 451 10.66 -1.06 3.96
CA ARG A 451 10.83 0.09 3.06
C ARG A 451 11.69 -0.24 1.84
N VAL A 452 11.08 -0.24 0.65
CA VAL A 452 11.80 -0.28 -0.63
C VAL A 452 12.42 1.08 -0.94
N ARG A 453 13.67 1.09 -1.40
CA ARG A 453 14.35 2.25 -1.98
C ARG A 453 14.94 1.94 -3.35
N ALA A 454 15.11 2.95 -4.20
CA ALA A 454 15.73 2.80 -5.51
C ALA A 454 17.21 3.21 -5.46
N ILE A 455 18.09 2.39 -6.02
CA ILE A 455 19.52 2.66 -6.18
C ILE A 455 19.90 2.71 -7.66
N GLN A 456 21.10 3.21 -7.95
CA GLN A 456 21.77 3.03 -9.25
C GLN A 456 23.09 2.31 -9.03
N VAL A 457 23.33 1.26 -9.83
CA VAL A 457 24.61 0.53 -9.88
C VAL A 457 25.29 0.88 -11.20
N VAL A 458 26.51 1.41 -11.11
CA VAL A 458 27.34 1.87 -12.23
C VAL A 458 28.56 0.98 -12.36
N ASN A 459 28.66 0.25 -13.47
CA ASN A 459 29.87 -0.51 -13.79
C ASN A 459 30.92 0.45 -14.37
N THR A 460 32.03 0.66 -13.66
CA THR A 460 33.06 1.62 -14.06
C THR A 460 33.94 1.14 -15.21
N LEU A 461 33.88 -0.15 -15.55
CA LEU A 461 34.61 -0.75 -16.68
C LEU A 461 33.80 -0.68 -17.99
N THR A 462 32.48 -0.86 -17.92
CA THR A 462 31.60 -0.85 -19.11
C THR A 462 30.77 0.42 -19.28
N HIS A 463 30.81 1.33 -18.30
CA HIS A 463 29.96 2.52 -18.18
C HIS A 463 28.44 2.25 -18.21
N GLN A 464 28.03 1.00 -17.99
CA GLN A 464 26.62 0.63 -17.88
C GLN A 464 26.04 1.09 -16.54
N MET A 465 24.81 1.60 -16.56
CA MET A 465 24.09 2.06 -15.38
C MET A 465 22.75 1.32 -15.28
N HIS A 466 22.52 0.65 -14.16
CA HIS A 466 21.30 -0.12 -13.90
C HIS A 466 20.60 0.42 -12.65
N SER A 467 19.29 0.65 -12.71
CA SER A 467 18.52 1.05 -11.52
C SER A 467 17.88 -0.18 -10.89
N LEU A 468 18.15 -0.42 -9.61
CA LEU A 468 17.60 -1.54 -8.85
C LEU A 468 16.66 -1.01 -7.77
N GLN A 469 15.66 -1.81 -7.41
CA GLN A 469 14.89 -1.65 -6.18
C GLN A 469 15.45 -2.63 -5.14
N VAL A 470 15.69 -2.11 -3.95
CA VAL A 470 16.31 -2.82 -2.83
C VAL A 470 15.57 -2.52 -1.54
N CYS A 471 15.62 -3.46 -0.61
CA CYS A 471 15.05 -3.31 0.72
C CYS A 471 16.01 -2.46 1.57
N SER A 472 15.50 -1.67 2.53
CA SER A 472 16.35 -0.79 3.35
C SER A 472 17.14 -1.56 4.42
N GLU A 473 16.62 -2.73 4.78
CA GLU A 473 17.23 -3.72 5.68
C GLU A 473 18.21 -4.68 4.97
N GLU A 474 18.46 -4.50 3.67
CA GLU A 474 19.24 -5.42 2.83
C GLU A 474 20.74 -5.16 2.91
N THR A 475 21.53 -6.25 2.97
CA THR A 475 23.00 -6.19 2.90
C THR A 475 23.51 -5.96 1.47
N ILE A 476 24.74 -5.45 1.33
CA ILE A 476 25.33 -5.26 -0.01
C ILE A 476 25.57 -6.63 -0.71
N GLU A 477 25.79 -7.71 0.04
CA GLU A 477 25.85 -9.09 -0.47
C GLU A 477 24.51 -9.56 -1.08
N GLU A 478 23.39 -9.35 -0.42
CA GLU A 478 22.05 -9.64 -0.96
C GLU A 478 21.73 -8.78 -2.20
N ILE A 479 22.12 -7.50 -2.19
CA ILE A 479 22.00 -6.61 -3.35
C ILE A 479 22.87 -7.09 -4.53
N GLN A 480 24.07 -7.62 -4.25
CA GLN A 480 24.94 -8.23 -5.25
C GLN A 480 24.32 -9.50 -5.84
N TYR A 481 23.72 -10.36 -5.01
CA TYR A 481 22.96 -11.52 -5.50
C TYR A 481 21.79 -11.10 -6.39
N ARG A 482 20.97 -10.11 -6.01
CA ARG A 482 19.91 -9.59 -6.90
C ARG A 482 20.46 -9.00 -8.21
N TYR A 483 21.63 -8.37 -8.17
CA TYR A 483 22.29 -7.83 -9.37
C TYR A 483 22.79 -8.94 -10.33
N ILE A 484 23.13 -10.12 -9.80
CA ILE A 484 23.46 -11.33 -10.56
C ILE A 484 22.18 -11.98 -11.11
N ASP A 485 21.15 -12.17 -10.27
CA ASP A 485 19.89 -12.83 -10.65
C ASP A 485 19.08 -12.06 -11.70
N LEU A 486 19.12 -10.72 -11.66
CA LEU A 486 18.57 -9.85 -12.71
C LEU A 486 19.42 -9.83 -14.00
N GLN A 487 20.47 -10.66 -14.08
CA GLN A 487 21.34 -10.88 -15.25
C GLN A 487 22.09 -9.64 -15.74
N PHE A 488 22.17 -8.57 -14.93
CA PHE A 488 22.93 -7.36 -15.26
C PHE A 488 24.45 -7.61 -15.33
N ASN A 489 24.97 -8.49 -14.47
CA ASN A 489 26.35 -8.96 -14.53
C ASN A 489 26.51 -10.29 -13.76
N ALA A 490 26.60 -11.41 -14.49
CA ALA A 490 26.80 -12.74 -13.89
C ALA A 490 28.12 -12.86 -13.10
N HIS A 491 29.10 -11.99 -13.36
CA HIS A 491 30.41 -11.99 -12.69
C HIS A 491 30.54 -10.90 -11.62
N ALA A 492 29.43 -10.33 -11.11
CA ALA A 492 29.47 -9.27 -10.12
C ALA A 492 30.14 -9.66 -8.78
N GLY A 493 30.32 -10.97 -8.51
CA GLY A 493 31.14 -11.47 -7.41
C GLY A 493 32.60 -11.01 -7.48
N SER A 494 33.17 -10.87 -8.68
CA SER A 494 34.56 -10.43 -8.91
C SER A 494 34.73 -8.90 -8.96
N TYR A 495 33.78 -8.14 -8.40
CA TYR A 495 33.80 -6.66 -8.40
C TYR A 495 33.84 -6.11 -6.98
N THR A 496 34.69 -5.11 -6.73
CA THR A 496 34.60 -4.29 -5.50
C THR A 496 33.50 -3.24 -5.61
N TRP A 497 32.55 -3.29 -4.67
CA TRP A 497 31.48 -2.31 -4.53
C TRP A 497 31.98 -1.10 -3.72
N LYS A 498 31.69 0.11 -4.20
CA LYS A 498 32.09 1.38 -3.60
C LYS A 498 30.97 2.41 -3.68
N TYR A 499 31.02 3.42 -2.83
CA TYR A 499 30.23 4.64 -2.99
C TYR A 499 31.13 5.87 -3.04
N LEU A 500 30.56 7.02 -3.41
CA LEU A 500 31.25 8.31 -3.43
C LEU A 500 30.85 9.09 -2.18
N ASP A 501 31.80 9.35 -1.28
CA ASP A 501 31.64 10.28 -0.15
C ASP A 501 32.39 11.57 -0.46
N GLY A 502 31.63 12.64 -0.75
CA GLY A 502 32.18 13.89 -1.25
C GLY A 502 32.92 13.72 -2.59
N ASP A 503 34.25 13.68 -2.51
CA ASP A 503 35.16 13.49 -3.65
C ASP A 503 35.96 12.16 -3.58
N GLU A 504 35.75 11.31 -2.56
CA GLU A 504 36.50 10.05 -2.36
C GLU A 504 35.64 8.78 -2.54
N PHE A 505 36.21 7.74 -3.16
CA PHE A 505 35.54 6.45 -3.40
C PHE A 505 35.78 5.46 -2.26
N VAL A 506 34.84 5.38 -1.33
CA VAL A 506 34.89 4.52 -0.14
C VAL A 506 34.40 3.10 -0.48
N PRO A 507 35.14 2.02 -0.17
CA PRO A 507 34.67 0.66 -0.36
C PRO A 507 33.56 0.30 0.63
N LEU A 508 32.55 -0.41 0.13
CA LEU A 508 31.42 -0.89 0.93
C LEU A 508 31.79 -2.21 1.64
N ASP A 509 31.32 -2.38 2.87
CA ASP A 509 31.34 -3.66 3.58
C ASP A 509 30.15 -4.51 3.12
N MET A 510 30.44 -5.68 2.56
CA MET A 510 29.45 -6.58 1.95
C MET A 510 28.42 -7.08 2.96
N ALA A 511 28.84 -7.31 4.21
CA ALA A 511 28.01 -7.88 5.28
C ALA A 511 27.16 -6.85 6.04
N LYS A 512 27.21 -5.56 5.64
CA LYS A 512 26.44 -4.46 6.23
C LYS A 512 25.32 -4.00 5.30
N THR A 513 24.30 -3.38 5.88
CA THR A 513 23.25 -2.69 5.11
C THR A 513 23.78 -1.41 4.44
N LEU A 514 23.00 -0.84 3.51
CA LEU A 514 23.28 0.48 2.94
C LEU A 514 23.40 1.57 4.02
N ALA A 515 22.51 1.58 5.01
CA ALA A 515 22.49 2.60 6.05
C ALA A 515 23.73 2.53 6.96
N GLU A 516 24.15 1.32 7.36
CA GLU A 516 25.34 1.11 8.20
C GLU A 516 26.66 1.37 7.45
N ASN A 517 26.65 1.27 6.12
CA ASN A 517 27.76 1.67 5.25
C ASN A 517 27.87 3.20 5.05
N GLY A 518 26.97 4.00 5.62
CA GLY A 518 26.98 5.47 5.47
C GLY A 518 26.04 6.02 4.40
N LEU A 519 25.17 5.18 3.80
CA LEU A 519 24.14 5.58 2.82
C LEU A 519 22.73 5.47 3.43
N PRO A 520 22.31 6.39 4.33
CA PRO A 520 20.98 6.38 4.95
C PRO A 520 19.85 6.53 3.90
N ASP A 521 18.62 6.18 4.26
CA ASP A 521 17.45 6.45 3.41
C ASP A 521 16.90 7.87 3.62
N GLU A 522 17.36 8.79 2.78
CA GLU A 522 16.93 10.19 2.75
C GLU A 522 15.52 10.37 2.14
N SER A 523 14.85 9.31 1.67
CA SER A 523 13.52 9.38 1.04
C SER A 523 12.47 10.07 1.93
N LEU A 524 12.53 9.88 3.25
CA LEU A 524 11.66 10.58 4.21
C LEU A 524 11.98 12.07 4.38
N GLU A 525 13.16 12.54 3.97
CA GLU A 525 13.52 13.96 3.96
C GLU A 525 13.11 14.60 2.63
N PHE A 526 13.32 13.92 1.50
CA PHE A 526 12.82 14.37 0.20
C PHE A 526 11.31 14.56 0.18
N GLU A 527 10.54 13.61 0.74
CA GLU A 527 9.09 13.71 0.89
C GLU A 527 8.67 14.95 1.71
N LYS A 528 9.33 15.22 2.86
CA LYS A 528 9.08 16.42 3.69
C LYS A 528 9.48 17.72 3.00
N LEU A 529 10.45 17.68 2.09
CA LEU A 529 10.95 18.82 1.32
C LEU A 529 10.19 19.03 0.00
N GLY A 530 9.31 18.11 -0.39
CA GLY A 530 8.55 18.16 -1.65
C GLY A 530 9.41 17.85 -2.89
N MET A 531 10.46 17.04 -2.73
CA MET A 531 11.35 16.59 -3.80
C MET A 531 10.98 15.17 -4.24
N ASP A 532 11.11 14.83 -5.52
CA ASP A 532 10.80 13.48 -6.00
C ASP A 532 11.89 12.48 -5.57
N ALA A 533 11.51 11.50 -4.75
CA ALA A 533 12.39 10.43 -4.30
C ALA A 533 12.88 9.51 -5.46
N ASN A 534 12.30 9.62 -6.66
CA ASN A 534 12.81 8.95 -7.86
C ASN A 534 13.92 9.73 -8.57
N GLU A 535 14.06 11.04 -8.33
CA GLU A 535 15.06 11.90 -8.96
C GLU A 535 16.43 11.75 -8.28
N PHE A 536 16.46 11.66 -6.95
CA PHE A 536 17.69 11.40 -6.20
C PHE A 536 17.84 9.92 -5.82
N LYS A 537 18.65 9.19 -6.59
CA LYS A 537 19.02 7.80 -6.31
C LYS A 537 20.50 7.72 -5.91
N PRO A 538 20.87 7.09 -4.78
CA PRO A 538 22.28 6.89 -4.44
C PRO A 538 22.97 5.98 -5.47
N ILE A 539 24.22 6.32 -5.78
CA ILE A 539 24.98 5.71 -6.88
C ILE A 539 26.10 4.84 -6.31
N LEU A 540 25.94 3.53 -6.47
CA LEU A 540 26.95 2.52 -6.13
C LEU A 540 27.82 2.27 -7.37
N HIS A 541 29.14 2.27 -7.19
CA HIS A 541 30.10 2.07 -8.25
C HIS A 541 30.75 0.69 -8.08
N ILE A 542 30.67 -0.16 -9.11
CA ILE A 542 31.32 -1.47 -9.10
C ILE A 542 32.57 -1.43 -9.99
N TYR A 543 33.71 -1.74 -9.37
CA TYR A 543 35.01 -1.81 -10.00
C TYR A 543 35.38 -3.27 -10.22
N PHE A 544 35.75 -3.65 -11.44
CA PHE A 544 36.25 -5.00 -11.72
C PHE A 544 37.58 -5.23 -11.00
N ASN A 545 37.67 -6.31 -10.22
CA ASN A 545 38.95 -6.80 -9.71
C ASN A 545 39.54 -7.73 -10.80
N ASP A 546 40.82 -7.60 -11.11
CA ASP A 546 41.50 -8.42 -12.13
C ASP A 546 41.85 -9.83 -11.58
N ASP A 547 40.86 -10.51 -11.02
CA ASP A 547 40.93 -11.88 -10.53
C ASP A 547 40.62 -12.86 -11.66
N LEU A 548 41.48 -13.86 -11.83
CA LEU A 548 41.31 -14.95 -12.80
C LEU A 548 40.29 -15.99 -12.32
N THR A 549 39.07 -15.56 -12.02
CA THR A 549 37.93 -16.46 -11.74
C THR A 549 37.56 -17.23 -13.02
N ILE A 550 38.05 -18.47 -13.08
CA ILE A 550 37.75 -19.44 -14.15
C ILE A 550 36.23 -19.73 -14.16
N MET A 551 35.67 -19.87 -15.36
CA MET A 551 34.25 -20.21 -15.61
C MET A 551 33.85 -21.59 -15.09
#